data_AF-A0A8J8BVW3-F1
#
_entry.id   AF-A0A8J8BVW3-F1
#
_cell.length_a   1.000
_cell.length_b   1.000
_cell.length_c   1.000
_cell.angle_alpha   90.00
_cell.angle_beta   90.00
_cell.angle_gamma   90.00
#
_symmetry.space_group_name_H-M   'P 1'
#
loop_
_entity.id
_entity.type
_entity.pdbx_description
1 polymer ?
#
loop_
_entity_poly.entity_id
_entity_poly.type
_entity_poly.pdbx_seq_one_letter_code
_entity_poly.pdbx_strand_id
1 'polypeptide(L)' 'IDDKEAIGNTYGQLGRLYSKRKEYEKALKFLYAARDKFRFIQSPCLDSIEGDIADIKNQLGKEQFEKLLKKAIR' A
#
# COMPACT_ATOMS: atom_id res chain seq x y z
N ILE A 1 -19.04 11.72 6.71
CA ILE A 1 -17.70 11.54 6.15
C ILE A 1 -17.09 10.38 6.91
N ASP A 2 -16.95 9.28 6.18
CA ASP A 2 -16.89 7.91 6.68
C ASP A 2 -15.45 7.63 7.17
N ASP A 3 -15.26 7.37 8.47
CA ASP A 3 -13.93 7.20 9.11
C ASP A 3 -13.01 6.24 8.35
N LYS A 4 -13.60 5.26 7.66
CA LYS A 4 -12.90 4.25 6.86
C LYS A 4 -12.14 4.86 5.68
N GLU A 5 -12.67 5.92 5.06
CA GLU A 5 -12.02 6.61 3.95
C GLU A 5 -10.83 7.46 4.46
N ALA A 6 -11.02 8.18 5.57
CA ALA A 6 -9.96 8.95 6.20
C ALA A 6 -8.80 8.06 6.68
N ILE A 7 -9.13 6.91 7.28
CA ILE A 7 -8.17 5.89 7.70
C ILE A 7 -7.43 5.30 6.49
N GLY A 8 -8.16 4.95 5.43
CA GLY A 8 -7.57 4.44 4.18
C GLY A 8 -6.60 5.44 3.56
N ASN A 9 -6.99 6.71 3.50
CA ASN A 9 -6.14 7.79 2.97
C ASN A 9 -4.88 7.98 3.81
N THR A 10 -5.01 7.93 5.14
CA THR A 10 -3.87 8.04 6.06
C THR A 10 -2.87 6.90 5.83
N TYR A 11 -3.35 5.66 5.73
CA TYR A 11 -2.50 4.51 5.43
C TYR A 11 -1.86 4.60 4.03
N GLY A 12 -2.60 5.06 3.02
CA GLY A 12 -2.05 5.29 1.69
C GLY A 12 -0.90 6.31 1.70
N GLN A 13 -1.08 7.42 2.41
CA GLN A 13 -0.03 8.43 2.57
C GLN A 13 1.22 7.90 3.30
N LEU A 14 1.03 7.11 4.37
CA LEU A 14 2.15 6.43 5.05
C LEU A 14 2.87 5.48 4.10
N GLY A 15 2.13 4.69 3.31
CA GLY A 15 2.67 3.82 2.28
C GLY A 15 3.60 4.56 1.31
N ARG A 16 3.11 5.67 0.76
CA ARG A 16 3.90 6.55 -0.13
C ARG A 16 5.11 7.17 0.55
N LEU A 17 4.98 7.59 1.81
CA LEU A 17 6.08 8.16 2.59
C LEU A 17 7.22 7.14 2.77
N TYR A 18 6.88 5.91 3.17
CA TYR A 18 7.88 4.85 3.32
C TYR A 18 8.47 4.40 1.97
N SER A 19 7.65 4.39 0.91
CA SER A 19 8.14 4.14 -0.46
C SER A 19 9.20 5.16 -0.87
N LYS A 20 8.96 6.47 -0.63
CA LYS A 20 9.95 7.54 -0.88
C LYS A 20 11.23 7.37 -0.06
N ARG A 21 11.14 6.76 1.12
CA ARG A 21 12.30 6.43 1.97
C ARG A 21 12.99 5.11 1.59
N LYS A 22 12.50 4.41 0.56
CA LYS A 22 12.92 3.05 0.17
C LYS A 22 12.73 2.00 1.29
N GLU A 23 11.87 2.30 2.26
CA GLU A 23 11.47 1.39 3.33
C GLU A 23 10.31 0.51 2.84
N TYR A 24 10.57 -0.27 1.79
CA TYR A 24 9.53 -0.95 1.02
C TYR A 24 8.68 -1.95 1.81
N GLU A 25 9.25 -2.62 2.82
CA GLU A 25 8.49 -3.52 3.69
C GLU A 25 7.37 -2.78 4.44
N LYS A 26 7.70 -1.63 5.04
CA LYS A 26 6.72 -0.78 5.73
C LYS A 26 5.73 -0.18 4.72
N ALA A 27 6.24 0.27 3.57
CA ALA A 27 5.39 0.80 2.51
C ALA A 27 4.31 -0.19 2.09
N LEU A 28 4.70 -1.44 1.80
CA LEU A 28 3.76 -2.51 1.43
C LEU A 28 2.77 -2.81 2.57
N LYS A 29 3.23 -2.86 3.82
CA LYS A 29 2.35 -3.07 4.97
C LYS A 29 1.22 -2.03 5.04
N PHE A 30 1.56 -0.75 4.88
CA PHE A 30 0.57 0.33 4.94
C PHE A 30 -0.30 0.41 3.68
N LEU A 31 0.26 0.18 2.49
CA LEU A 31 -0.52 0.17 1.24
C LEU A 31 -1.54 -0.97 1.23
N TYR A 32 -1.16 -2.18 1.66
CA TYR A 32 -2.12 -3.30 1.74
C TYR A 32 -3.18 -3.07 2.82
N ALA A 33 -2.81 -2.48 3.96
CA ALA A 33 -3.80 -2.08 4.96
C ALA A 33 -4.81 -1.05 4.41
N ALA A 34 -4.34 -0.04 3.65
CA ALA A 34 -5.20 0.94 2.99
C ALA A 34 -6.13 0.27 1.97
N ARG A 35 -5.55 -0.62 1.14
CA ARG A 35 -6.25 -1.40 0.12
C ARG A 35 -7.43 -2.18 0.71
N ASP A 36 -7.24 -2.88 1.82
CA ASP A 36 -8.31 -3.66 2.47
C ASP A 36 -9.47 -2.77 2.95
N LYS A 37 -9.17 -1.55 3.42
CA LYS A 37 -10.21 -0.59 3.82
C LYS A 37 -10.96 -0.06 2.60
N PHE A 38 -10.25 0.34 1.55
CA PHE A 38 -10.86 0.87 0.33
C PHE A 38 -11.65 -0.19 -0.44
N ARG A 39 -11.21 -1.44 -0.43
CA ARG A 39 -11.94 -2.57 -1.02
C ARG A 39 -13.28 -2.78 -0.35
N PHE A 40 -13.37 -2.60 0.97
CA PHE A 40 -14.63 -2.75 1.71
C PHE A 40 -15.65 -1.67 1.36
N ILE A 41 -15.19 -0.44 1.11
CA ILE A 41 -16.07 0.71 0.81
C ILE A 41 -16.22 0.98 -0.70
N GLN A 42 -15.68 0.11 -1.56
CA GLN A 42 -15.65 0.29 -3.03
C GLN A 42 -15.17 1.69 -3.45
N SER A 43 -14.17 2.21 -2.75
CA SER A 43 -13.67 3.57 -3.00
C SER A 43 -12.84 3.62 -4.29
N PRO A 44 -12.96 4.69 -5.10
CA PRO A 44 -12.10 4.91 -6.26
C PRO A 44 -10.61 5.08 -5.88
N CYS A 45 -10.31 5.34 -4.60
CA CYS A 45 -8.92 5.39 -4.11
C CYS A 45 -8.20 4.03 -4.22
N LEU A 46 -8.92 2.93 -4.44
CA LEU A 46 -8.32 1.62 -4.65
C LEU A 46 -7.33 1.62 -5.83
N ASP A 47 -7.69 2.24 -6.95
CA ASP A 47 -6.85 2.29 -8.16
C ASP A 47 -5.52 3.01 -7.88
N SER A 48 -5.57 4.06 -7.05
CA SER A 48 -4.37 4.79 -6.63
C SER A 48 -3.44 3.92 -5.78
N ILE A 49 -3.99 3.14 -4.85
CA ILE A 49 -3.20 2.25 -4.00
C ILE A 49 -2.60 1.09 -4.81
N GLU A 50 -3.34 0.52 -5.75
CA GLU A 50 -2.82 -0.52 -6.65
C GLU A 50 -1.68 0.03 -7.53
N GLY A 51 -1.80 1.28 -8.00
CA GLY A 51 -0.72 1.98 -8.70
C GLY A 51 0.55 2.12 -7.84
N ASP A 52 0.40 2.58 -6.59
CA ASP A 52 1.53 2.69 -5.65
C ASP A 52 2.22 1.33 -5.39
N ILE A 53 1.44 0.25 -5.28
CA ILE A 53 1.97 -1.12 -5.11
C ILE A 53 2.69 -1.58 -6.38
N ALA A 54 2.12 -1.30 -7.55
CA ALA A 54 2.72 -1.63 -8.85
C ALA A 54 4.06 -0.91 -9.06
N ASP A 55 4.17 0.36 -8.66
CA ASP A 55 5.41 1.13 -8.72
C ASP A 55 6.50 0.50 -7.85
N ILE A 56 6.17 0.11 -6.62
CA ILE A 56 7.11 -0.60 -5.73
C ILE A 56 7.55 -1.93 -6.35
N LYS A 57 6.60 -2.68 -6.94
CA LYS A 57 6.91 -3.94 -7.64
C LYS A 57 7.85 -3.73 -8.82
N ASN A 58 7.64 -2.67 -9.60
CA ASN A 58 8.51 -2.31 -10.73
C ASN A 58 9.91 -1.89 -10.27
N GLN A 59 10.02 -1.19 -9.13
CA GLN A 59 11.31 -0.78 -8.57
C GLN A 59 12.13 -1.94 -7.98
N LEU A 60 11.46 -2.92 -7.36
CA LEU A 60 12.11 -4.05 -6.69
C LEU A 60 12.35 -5.26 -7.60
N GLY A 61 11.54 -5.41 -8.64
CA GLY A 61 11.42 -6.67 -9.38
C GLY A 61 10.59 -7.72 -8.63
N LYS A 62 10.08 -8.71 -9.38
CA LYS A 62 9.09 -9.69 -8.89
C LYS A 62 9.57 -10.45 -7.65
N GLU A 63 10.78 -10.99 -7.66
CA GLU A 63 11.27 -11.84 -6.56
C GLU A 63 11.49 -11.06 -5.27
N GLN A 64 12.10 -9.87 -5.33
CA GLN A 64 12.30 -9.06 -4.13
C GLN A 64 10.98 -8.53 -3.59
N PHE A 65 10.07 -8.14 -4.48
CA PHE A 65 8.71 -7.75 -4.10
C PHE A 65 8.00 -8.87 -3.33
N GLU A 66 7.97 -10.10 -3.86
CA GLU A 66 7.31 -11.23 -3.20
C GLU A 66 7.95 -11.55 -1.83
N LYS A 67 9.28 -11.47 -1.73
CA LYS A 67 9.99 -11.65 -0.45
C LYS A 67 9.60 -10.60 0.59
N LEU A 68 9.55 -9.32 0.21
CA LEU A 68 9.20 -8.22 1.10
C LEU A 68 7.71 -8.23 1.45
N LEU A 69 6.86 -8.55 0.48
CA LEU A 69 5.42 -8.69 0.69
C LEU A 69 5.12 -9.78 1.72
N LYS A 70 5.77 -10.95 1.60
CA LYS A 70 5.63 -12.04 2.57
C LYS A 70 6.06 -11.62 3.97
N LYS A 71 7.05 -10.75 4.11
CA LYS A 71 7.46 -10.20 5.43
C LYS A 71 6.46 -9.17 5.95
N ALA A 72 5.96 -8.30 5.10
CA ALA A 72 5.05 -7.22 5.47
C ALA A 72 3.69 -7.73 5.99
N ILE A 73 3.24 -8.90 5.51
CA ILE A 73 1.95 -9.51 5.83
C ILE A 73 2.08 -10.65 6.88
N ARG A 74 3.31 -11.03 7.25
CA ARG A 74 3.56 -12.04 8.28
C ARG A 74 3.26 -11.51 9.68
#